data_AF-A0AAF0C7J4-F1
#
_entry.id   AF-A0AAF0C7J4-F1
#
_cell.length_a   1.000
_cell.length_b   1.000
_cell.length_c   1.000
_cell.angle_alpha   90.00
_cell.angle_beta   90.00
_cell.angle_gamma   90.00
#
_symmetry.space_group_name_H-M   'P 1'
#
loop_
_entity.id
_entity.type
_entity.pdbx_description
1 polymer ?
#
loop_
_entity_poly.entity_id
_entity_poly.type
_entity_poly.pdbx_seq_one_letter_code
_entity_poly.pdbx_strand_id
1 'polypeptide(L)'
;MKTFVKFIMVATFALSAAVQAHTGGHGQISAGKAVTIAQTSAKMLTFKDHGMSVGKIDKSWEKVAKENFTLVEKGAGAYIVKGVNPASHQTLYFTISKQGQVIEVAEPASFKSDHGHAH
;
A
#
# COMPACT_ATOMS: atom_id res chain seq x y z
N MET A 1 11.02 3.23 -64.76
CA MET A 1 11.57 1.94 -64.29
C MET A 1 10.91 1.59 -62.96
N LYS A 2 10.61 0.30 -62.79
CA LYS A 2 9.72 -0.26 -61.76
C LYS A 2 10.33 -0.14 -60.36
N THR A 3 9.52 0.29 -59.40
CA THR A 3 9.79 0.35 -57.97
C THR A 3 10.04 -1.05 -57.41
N PHE A 4 11.13 -1.26 -56.67
CA PHE A 4 11.25 -2.40 -55.75
C PHE A 4 11.97 -1.99 -54.46
N VAL A 5 11.12 -1.63 -53.50
CA VAL A 5 11.39 -1.52 -52.07
C VAL A 5 11.75 -2.90 -51.53
N LYS A 6 12.85 -3.03 -50.78
CA LYS A 6 13.04 -4.12 -49.81
C LYS A 6 13.69 -3.57 -48.54
N PHE A 7 12.84 -3.07 -47.64
CA PHE A 7 13.16 -2.92 -46.23
C PHE A 7 13.37 -4.32 -45.65
N ILE A 8 14.56 -4.62 -45.14
CA ILE A 8 14.75 -5.73 -44.20
C ILE A 8 14.75 -5.10 -42.81
N MET A 9 13.57 -5.09 -42.20
CA MET A 9 13.36 -4.77 -40.80
C MET A 9 13.71 -6.03 -40.00
N VAL A 10 14.88 -6.06 -39.37
CA VAL A 10 15.23 -7.11 -38.42
C VAL A 10 14.46 -6.84 -37.14
N ALA A 11 13.31 -7.50 -36.98
CA ALA A 11 12.58 -7.53 -35.73
C ALA A 11 13.32 -8.43 -34.73
N THR A 12 14.14 -7.86 -33.88
CA THR A 12 14.63 -8.53 -32.67
C THR A 12 13.47 -8.69 -31.69
N PHE A 13 12.81 -9.84 -31.75
CA PHE A 13 11.89 -10.28 -30.70
C PHE A 13 12.74 -10.65 -29.49
N ALA A 14 13.01 -9.68 -28.60
CA ALA A 14 13.50 -9.98 -27.27
C ALA A 14 12.38 -10.73 -26.53
N LEU A 15 12.52 -12.05 -26.44
CA LEU A 15 11.74 -12.88 -25.54
C LEU A 15 11.87 -12.27 -24.15
N SER A 16 10.82 -11.56 -23.73
CA SER A 16 10.70 -11.11 -22.36
C SER A 16 10.58 -12.37 -21.53
N ALA A 17 11.66 -12.75 -20.85
CA ALA A 17 11.58 -13.74 -19.79
C ALA A 17 10.46 -13.27 -18.86
N ALA A 18 9.43 -14.09 -18.70
CA ALA A 18 8.43 -13.85 -17.69
C ALA A 18 9.17 -13.72 -16.36
N VAL A 19 9.31 -12.50 -15.86
CA VAL A 19 9.69 -12.26 -14.47
C VAL A 19 8.59 -12.91 -13.67
N GLN A 20 8.88 -14.10 -13.18
CA GLN A 20 8.04 -14.82 -12.26
C GLN A 20 8.10 -14.01 -10.96
N ALA A 21 7.19 -13.05 -10.82
CA ALA A 21 6.91 -12.45 -9.53
C ALA A 21 6.62 -13.61 -8.57
N HIS A 22 7.29 -13.64 -7.42
CA HIS A 22 7.02 -14.60 -6.36
C HIS A 22 5.57 -14.39 -5.87
N THR A 23 4.59 -14.94 -6.58
CA THR A 23 3.20 -14.98 -6.17
C THR A 23 2.89 -16.41 -5.77
N GLY A 24 2.61 -16.61 -4.47
CA GLY A 24 1.91 -17.83 -4.04
C GLY A 24 2.62 -18.76 -3.05
N GLY A 25 3.43 -18.24 -2.14
CA GLY A 25 4.08 -19.06 -1.09
C GLY A 25 3.50 -18.98 0.33
N HIS A 26 2.69 -17.96 0.65
CA HIS A 26 2.18 -17.77 2.01
C HIS A 26 0.73 -17.31 1.95
N GLY A 27 -0.16 -17.96 2.71
CA GLY A 27 -1.59 -17.62 2.77
C GLY A 27 -1.83 -16.14 3.08
N GLN A 28 -3.02 -15.65 2.74
CA GLN A 28 -3.41 -14.27 3.05
C GLN A 28 -3.18 -13.98 4.54
N ILE A 29 -2.63 -12.80 4.85
CA ILE A 29 -2.45 -12.39 6.23
C ILE A 29 -3.80 -12.30 6.94
N SER A 30 -3.82 -12.57 8.24
CA SER A 30 -5.02 -12.36 9.06
C SER A 30 -5.28 -10.86 9.30
N ALA A 31 -6.52 -10.53 9.66
CA ALA A 31 -6.86 -9.17 10.07
C ALA A 31 -6.02 -8.67 11.26
N GLY A 32 -5.77 -9.54 12.25
CA GLY A 32 -4.93 -9.20 13.39
C GLY A 32 -3.47 -8.91 13.00
N LYS A 33 -2.96 -9.57 11.95
CA LYS A 33 -1.65 -9.29 11.38
C LYS A 33 -1.65 -7.94 10.65
N ALA A 34 -2.73 -7.60 9.92
CA ALA A 34 -2.88 -6.29 9.29
C ALA A 34 -2.85 -5.15 10.32
N VAL A 35 -3.51 -5.32 11.47
CA VAL A 35 -3.44 -4.34 12.58
C VAL A 35 -2.00 -4.16 13.10
N THR A 36 -1.27 -5.25 13.29
CA THR A 36 0.15 -5.18 13.71
C THR A 36 1.04 -4.51 12.65
N ILE A 37 0.78 -4.76 11.37
CA ILE A 37 1.48 -4.09 10.27
C ILE A 37 1.19 -2.58 10.32
N ALA A 38 -0.06 -2.16 10.44
CA ALA A 38 -0.44 -0.74 10.54
C ALA A 38 0.30 -0.02 11.67
N GLN A 39 0.33 -0.61 12.87
CA GLN A 39 1.07 -0.07 14.02
C GLN A 39 2.57 0.07 13.72
N THR A 40 3.17 -0.97 13.11
CA THR A 40 4.59 -0.97 12.77
C THR A 40 4.91 0.09 11.73
N SER A 41 4.05 0.26 10.73
CA SER A 41 4.18 1.27 9.69
C SER A 41 4.06 2.68 10.23
N ALA A 42 3.12 2.94 11.15
CA ALA A 42 3.03 4.22 11.84
C ALA A 42 4.34 4.56 12.56
N LYS A 43 4.92 3.58 13.28
CA LYS A 43 6.23 3.74 13.92
C LYS A 43 7.35 4.00 12.90
N MET A 44 7.38 3.30 11.77
CA MET A 44 8.41 3.52 10.74
C MET A 44 8.34 4.93 10.13
N LEU A 45 7.12 5.42 9.88
CA LEU A 45 6.89 6.74 9.32
C LEU A 45 7.30 7.88 10.27
N THR A 46 7.55 7.63 11.56
CA THR A 46 8.13 8.65 12.46
C THR A 46 9.60 8.91 12.20
N PHE A 47 10.32 7.93 11.62
CA PHE A 47 11.74 8.05 11.37
C PHE A 47 12.00 8.75 10.04
N LYS A 48 11.31 8.33 8.98
CA LYS A 48 11.45 8.90 7.64
C LYS A 48 10.19 8.67 6.81
N ASP A 49 10.08 9.42 5.73
CA ASP A 49 9.14 9.12 4.65
C ASP A 49 9.55 7.81 3.96
N HIS A 50 8.55 6.98 3.67
CA HIS A 50 8.66 5.71 2.97
C HIS A 50 7.92 5.72 1.62
N GLY A 51 7.72 6.91 1.03
CA GLY A 51 6.98 7.10 -0.21
C GLY A 51 5.47 7.02 -0.01
N MET A 52 4.99 7.35 1.19
CA MET A 52 3.57 7.34 1.53
C MET A 52 2.99 8.76 1.38
N SER A 53 1.70 8.89 1.06
CA SER A 53 1.05 10.18 0.85
C SER A 53 1.13 11.14 2.05
N VAL A 54 1.20 10.59 3.26
CA VAL A 54 1.36 11.35 4.52
C VAL A 54 2.81 11.76 4.83
N GLY A 55 3.78 11.27 4.06
CA GLY A 55 5.20 11.51 4.30
C GLY A 55 5.68 11.01 5.66
N LYS A 56 6.66 11.72 6.24
CA LYS A 56 7.10 11.51 7.61
C LYS A 56 6.05 12.07 8.59
N ILE A 57 5.66 11.29 9.59
CA ILE A 57 4.67 11.70 10.61
C ILE A 57 5.35 12.03 11.95
N ASP A 58 4.58 12.65 12.85
CA ASP A 58 5.09 13.11 14.14
C ASP A 58 5.62 11.96 15.03
N LYS A 59 6.64 12.25 15.85
CA LYS A 59 7.30 11.26 16.71
C LYS A 59 6.39 10.65 17.77
N SER A 60 5.28 11.31 18.13
CA SER A 60 4.28 10.74 19.05
C SER A 60 3.70 9.41 18.57
N TRP A 61 3.72 9.13 17.25
CA TRP A 61 3.27 7.86 16.69
C TRP A 61 4.15 6.65 17.07
N GLU A 62 5.39 6.87 17.51
CA GLU A 62 6.34 5.80 17.86
C GLU A 62 5.83 4.92 19.02
N LYS A 63 5.03 5.51 19.91
CA LYS A 63 4.52 4.89 21.14
C LYS A 63 3.03 4.55 21.08
N VAL A 64 2.37 4.74 19.94
CA VAL A 64 0.95 4.43 19.81
C VAL A 64 0.75 2.92 19.89
N ALA A 65 0.01 2.50 20.90
CA ALA A 65 -0.21 1.10 21.20
C ALA A 65 -1.22 0.45 20.25
N LYS A 66 -1.16 -0.87 20.09
CA LYS A 66 -1.95 -1.64 19.12
C LYS A 66 -3.46 -1.45 19.30
N GLU A 67 -3.89 -1.19 20.51
CA GLU A 67 -5.29 -0.99 20.90
C GLU A 67 -5.90 0.27 20.26
N ASN A 68 -5.06 1.22 19.84
CA ASN A 68 -5.49 2.40 19.10
C ASN A 68 -5.57 2.15 17.58
N PHE A 69 -5.34 0.92 17.14
CA PHE A 69 -5.48 0.50 15.76
C PHE A 69 -6.64 -0.49 15.63
N THR A 70 -7.65 -0.11 14.85
CA THR A 70 -8.88 -0.88 14.67
C THR A 70 -9.04 -1.26 13.20
N LEU A 71 -9.33 -2.53 12.92
CA LEU A 71 -9.76 -2.93 11.58
C LEU A 71 -11.13 -2.31 11.30
N VAL A 72 -11.24 -1.51 10.24
CA VAL A 72 -12.51 -0.89 9.83
C VAL A 72 -13.12 -1.56 8.60
N GLU A 73 -12.29 -2.20 7.77
CA GLU A 73 -12.79 -2.95 6.61
C GLU A 73 -11.94 -4.19 6.31
N LYS A 74 -12.62 -5.27 5.92
CA LYS A 74 -12.04 -6.47 5.32
C LYS A 74 -12.58 -6.63 3.90
N GLY A 75 -11.98 -5.92 2.95
CA GLY A 75 -12.30 -6.04 1.52
C GLY A 75 -11.72 -7.31 0.89
N ALA A 76 -12.04 -7.54 -0.39
CA ALA A 76 -11.52 -8.69 -1.15
C ALA A 76 -10.01 -8.57 -1.42
N GLY A 77 -9.52 -7.38 -1.78
CA GLY A 77 -8.11 -7.13 -2.11
C GLY A 77 -7.24 -6.64 -0.95
N ALA A 78 -7.84 -6.03 0.07
CA ALA A 78 -7.11 -5.33 1.13
C ALA A 78 -7.79 -5.42 2.50
N TYR A 79 -7.10 -4.92 3.50
CA TYR A 79 -7.61 -4.57 4.82
C TYR A 79 -7.46 -3.06 5.00
N ILE A 80 -8.45 -2.42 5.62
CA ILE A 80 -8.35 -1.02 6.03
C ILE A 80 -8.28 -1.00 7.55
N VAL A 81 -7.21 -0.41 8.08
CA VAL A 81 -6.99 -0.24 9.51
C VAL A 81 -6.98 1.25 9.82
N LYS A 82 -7.80 1.67 10.80
CA LYS A 82 -7.78 3.03 11.34
C LYS A 82 -6.86 3.07 12.56
N GLY A 83 -5.86 3.94 12.54
CA GLY A 83 -5.05 4.28 13.71
C GLY A 83 -5.44 5.65 14.27
N VAL A 84 -5.53 5.78 15.58
CA VAL A 84 -5.72 7.06 16.27
C VAL A 84 -4.55 7.32 17.20
N ASN A 85 -3.90 8.47 17.06
CA ASN A 85 -2.86 8.88 17.99
C ASN A 85 -3.52 9.62 19.18
N PRO A 86 -3.50 9.07 20.40
CA PRO A 86 -4.16 9.70 21.55
C PRO A 86 -3.47 11.00 22.01
N ALA A 87 -2.21 11.23 21.65
CA ALA A 87 -1.48 12.44 22.05
C ALA A 87 -1.80 13.64 21.15
N SER A 88 -1.99 13.41 19.84
CA SER A 88 -2.26 14.48 18.87
C SER A 88 -3.69 14.50 18.34
N HIS A 89 -4.49 13.48 18.67
CA HIS A 89 -5.81 13.21 18.09
C HIS A 89 -5.80 13.00 16.57
N GLN A 90 -4.62 12.86 15.95
CA GLN A 90 -4.50 12.58 14.52
C GLN A 90 -5.04 11.18 14.23
N THR A 91 -5.82 11.06 13.16
CA THR A 91 -6.32 9.79 12.63
C THR A 91 -5.62 9.48 11.31
N LEU A 92 -5.19 8.24 11.13
CA LEU A 92 -4.63 7.74 9.87
C LEU A 92 -5.33 6.45 9.45
N TYR A 93 -5.49 6.27 8.15
CA TYR A 93 -6.01 5.05 7.53
C TYR A 93 -4.88 4.34 6.80
N PHE A 94 -4.78 3.03 7.02
CA PHE A 94 -3.76 2.17 6.44
C PHE A 94 -4.43 1.14 5.54
N THR A 95 -4.13 1.20 4.23
CA THR A 95 -4.59 0.22 3.24
C THR A 95 -3.52 -0.84 3.09
N ILE A 96 -3.84 -2.08 3.48
CA ILE A 96 -2.87 -3.19 3.56
C ILE A 96 -3.34 -4.33 2.67
N SER A 97 -2.51 -4.75 1.71
CA SER A 97 -2.82 -5.88 0.82
C SER A 97 -3.01 -7.19 1.60
N LYS A 98 -3.66 -8.18 1.00
CA LYS A 98 -3.76 -9.53 1.59
C LYS A 98 -2.39 -10.20 1.81
N GLN A 99 -1.34 -9.70 1.20
CA GLN A 99 0.04 -10.16 1.33
C GLN A 99 0.82 -9.38 2.40
N GLY A 100 0.21 -8.36 3.01
CA GLY A 100 0.82 -7.56 4.08
C GLY A 100 1.68 -6.40 3.62
N GLN A 101 1.60 -6.02 2.35
CA GLN A 101 2.17 -4.77 1.86
C GLN A 101 1.26 -3.61 2.26
N VAL A 102 1.85 -2.54 2.80
CA VAL A 102 1.15 -1.26 3.00
C VAL A 102 1.12 -0.57 1.65
N ILE A 103 -0.07 -0.42 1.10
CA ILE A 103 -0.31 0.22 -0.19
C ILE A 103 -0.38 1.73 0.00
N GLU A 104 -1.03 2.16 1.09
CA GLU A 104 -1.32 3.56 1.33
C GLU A 104 -1.42 3.85 2.83
N VAL A 105 -1.01 5.07 3.21
CA VAL A 105 -1.35 5.68 4.50
C VAL A 105 -1.89 7.07 4.21
N ALA A 106 -3.10 7.36 4.69
CA ALA A 106 -3.84 8.58 4.36
C ALA A 106 -4.50 9.21 5.58
N GLU A 107 -4.62 10.54 5.55
CA GLU A 107 -5.48 11.28 6.47
C GLU A 107 -6.95 11.13 6.07
N PRO A 108 -7.91 11.42 6.97
CA PRO A 108 -9.33 11.19 6.71
C PRO A 108 -9.88 11.91 5.48
N ALA A 109 -9.36 13.09 5.15
CA ALA A 109 -9.78 13.85 3.97
C ALA A 109 -9.37 13.15 2.67
N SER A 110 -8.09 12.79 2.52
CA SER A 110 -7.58 12.07 1.35
C SER A 110 -8.23 10.68 1.22
N PHE A 111 -8.33 9.95 2.34
CA PHE A 111 -8.97 8.63 2.34
C PHE A 111 -10.41 8.69 1.82
N LYS A 112 -11.21 9.68 2.24
CA LYS A 112 -12.58 9.87 1.75
C LYS A 112 -12.65 10.20 0.26
N SER A 113 -11.71 10.98 -0.26
CA SER A 113 -11.65 11.26 -1.70
C SER A 113 -11.37 9.99 -2.50
N ASP A 114 -10.43 9.16 -2.03
CA ASP A 114 -9.99 7.98 -2.79
C ASP A 114 -10.92 6.77 -2.62
N HIS A 115 -11.64 6.68 -1.49
CA HIS A 115 -12.49 5.52 -1.13
C HIS A 115 -13.98 5.86 -0.99
N GLY A 116 -14.37 7.14 -1.03
CA GLY A 116 -15.75 7.59 -0.88
C GLY A 116 -16.60 7.49 -2.15
N HIS A 117 -16.03 7.03 -3.27
CA HIS A 117 -16.76 6.76 -4.50
C HIS A 117 -17.42 5.37 -4.47
N ALA A 118 -18.31 5.15 -3.51
CA ALA A 118 -19.29 4.06 -3.56
C ALA A 118 -20.67 4.70 -3.74
N HIS A 119 -21.12 4.69 -5.01
CA HIS A 119 -22.48 4.87 -5.56
C HIS A 119 -23.50 5.71 -4.80
#